data_AF-A0A8T4I9P6-F1
#
_entry.id   AF-A0A8T4I9P6-F1
#
_cell.length_a   1.000
_cell.length_b   1.000
_cell.length_c   1.000
_cell.angle_alpha   90.00
_cell.angle_beta   90.00
_cell.angle_gamma   90.00
#
_symmetry.space_group_name_H-M   'P 1'
#
loop_
_entity.id
_entity.type
_entity.pdbx_description
1 polymer ?
#
loop_
_entity_poly.entity_id
_entity_poly.type
_entity_poly.pdbx_seq_one_letter_code
_entity_poly.pdbx_strand_id
1 'polypeptide(L)'
;MAQKKNDPATEASERMQAAGSSMMESGSQLGMKMLDQAEANTHAAFKAMRDAAQAGDVSEVMRIQSDYLREQGSRSVSQAREIGEMIASFGRNAVGQMTGKK
;
A
#
# COMPACT_ATOMS: atom_id res chain seq x y z
N MET A 1 -26.71 31.55 -28.77
CA MET A 1 -26.38 30.31 -28.01
C MET A 1 -25.05 29.80 -28.54
N ALA A 2 -23.94 30.26 -27.94
CA ALA A 2 -22.60 29.94 -28.40
C ALA A 2 -22.28 28.49 -28.01
N GLN A 3 -22.04 27.66 -29.02
CA GLN A 3 -21.51 26.31 -28.84
C GLN A 3 -20.19 26.43 -28.08
N LYS A 4 -20.19 26.00 -26.82
CA LYS A 4 -18.99 25.66 -26.04
C LYS A 4 -18.38 24.44 -26.72
N LYS A 5 -17.72 24.64 -27.87
CA LYS A 5 -16.87 23.62 -28.48
C LYS A 5 -15.71 23.42 -27.52
N ASN A 6 -15.67 22.25 -26.89
CA ASN A 6 -14.55 21.77 -26.09
C ASN A 6 -13.26 22.02 -26.87
N ASP A 7 -12.43 22.93 -26.35
CA ASP A 7 -11.09 23.10 -26.83
C ASP A 7 -10.29 21.87 -26.38
N PRO A 8 -9.67 21.10 -27.28
CA PRO A 8 -8.85 19.95 -26.92
C PRO A 8 -7.75 20.30 -25.92
N ALA A 9 -7.28 21.55 -25.89
CA ALA A 9 -6.33 22.02 -24.88
C ALA A 9 -6.96 22.09 -23.48
N THR A 10 -8.22 22.52 -23.36
CA THR A 10 -8.94 22.58 -22.08
C THR A 10 -9.25 21.18 -21.55
N GLU A 11 -9.75 20.28 -22.40
CA GLU A 11 -9.98 18.88 -21.98
C GLU A 11 -8.67 18.17 -21.58
N ALA A 12 -7.58 18.41 -22.31
CA ALA A 12 -6.28 17.85 -21.96
C ALA A 12 -5.79 18.38 -20.60
N SER A 13 -5.98 19.67 -20.32
CA SER A 13 -5.61 20.29 -19.04
C SER A 13 -6.43 19.73 -17.87
N GLU A 14 -7.76 19.58 -18.04
CA GLU A 14 -8.64 18.99 -17.02
C GLU A 14 -8.28 17.53 -16.73
N ARG A 15 -7.99 16.72 -17.77
CA ARG A 15 -7.52 15.33 -17.60
C ARG A 15 -6.18 15.26 -16.89
N MET A 16 -5.26 16.18 -17.20
CA MET A 16 -3.95 16.23 -16.55
C MET A 16 -4.05 16.65 -15.08
N GLN A 17 -4.94 17.59 -14.75
CA GLN A 17 -5.23 17.99 -13.38
C GLN A 17 -5.87 16.83 -12.58
N ALA A 18 -6.86 16.15 -13.15
CA ALA A 18 -7.50 14.99 -12.54
C ALA A 18 -6.52 13.83 -12.31
N ALA A 19 -5.64 13.55 -13.28
CA ALA A 19 -4.57 12.57 -13.14
C ALA A 19 -3.58 12.95 -12.01
N GLY A 20 -3.20 14.23 -11.92
CA GLY A 20 -2.34 14.75 -10.84
C GLY A 20 -2.96 14.60 -9.45
N SER A 21 -4.24 14.97 -9.29
CA SER A 21 -4.95 14.81 -8.02
C SER A 21 -5.09 13.34 -7.63
N SER A 22 -5.44 12.46 -8.57
CA SER A 22 -5.55 11.01 -8.32
C SER A 22 -4.19 10.39 -7.96
N MET A 23 -3.10 10.87 -8.57
CA MET A 23 -1.73 10.48 -8.22
C MET A 23 -1.37 10.85 -6.79
N MET A 24 -1.65 12.09 -6.37
CA MET A 24 -1.36 12.55 -5.00
C MET A 24 -2.13 11.74 -3.96
N GLU A 25 -3.42 11.50 -4.21
CA GLU A 25 -4.27 10.73 -3.30
C GLU A 25 -3.79 9.27 -3.19
N SER A 26 -3.54 8.61 -4.33
CA SER A 26 -3.02 7.23 -4.36
C SER A 26 -1.65 7.12 -3.68
N GLY A 27 -0.77 8.10 -3.90
CA GLY A 27 0.54 8.14 -3.25
C GLY A 27 0.45 8.31 -1.74
N SER A 28 -0.47 9.15 -1.25
CA SER A 28 -0.70 9.34 0.17
C SER A 28 -1.26 8.07 0.84
N GLN A 29 -2.21 7.39 0.19
CA GLN A 29 -2.77 6.13 0.69
C GLN A 29 -1.72 5.01 0.75
N LEU A 30 -0.88 4.89 -0.29
CA LEU A 30 0.23 3.95 -0.29
C LEU A 30 1.22 4.25 0.84
N GLY A 31 1.58 5.53 1.04
CA GLY A 31 2.47 5.97 2.11
C GLY A 31 1.93 5.64 3.50
N MET A 32 0.64 5.91 3.75
CA MET A 32 -0.02 5.56 5.01
C MET A 32 -0.01 4.05 5.25
N LYS A 33 -0.35 3.23 4.24
CA LYS A 33 -0.29 1.76 4.40
C LYS A 33 1.12 1.25 4.67
N MET A 34 2.14 1.83 4.05
CA MET A 34 3.53 1.49 4.35
C MET A 34 3.88 1.81 5.80
N LEU A 35 3.39 2.93 6.33
CA LEU A 35 3.60 3.31 7.73
C LEU A 35 2.89 2.36 8.70
N ASP A 36 1.61 2.05 8.45
CA ASP A 36 0.84 1.07 9.23
C ASP A 36 1.57 -0.27 9.27
N GLN A 37 2.18 -0.65 8.14
CA GLN A 37 2.94 -1.88 8.04
C GLN A 37 4.26 -1.85 8.82
N ALA A 38 4.97 -0.73 8.79
CA ALA A 38 6.16 -0.55 9.61
C ALA A 38 5.80 -0.64 11.10
N GLU A 39 4.73 0.03 11.54
CA GLU A 39 4.25 -0.02 12.92
C GLU A 39 3.90 -1.45 13.34
N ALA A 40 3.09 -2.16 12.55
CA ALA A 40 2.70 -3.53 12.86
C ALA A 40 3.89 -4.49 12.96
N ASN A 41 4.89 -4.33 12.09
CA ASN A 41 6.12 -5.13 12.12
C ASN A 41 6.96 -4.82 13.36
N THR A 42 7.14 -3.54 13.67
CA THR A 42 7.86 -3.09 14.86
C THR A 42 7.19 -3.64 16.11
N HIS A 43 5.87 -3.51 16.23
CA HIS A 43 5.12 -3.99 17.39
C HIS A 43 5.22 -5.52 17.56
N ALA A 44 5.13 -6.28 16.47
CA ALA A 44 5.28 -7.73 16.49
C ALA A 44 6.69 -8.16 16.90
N ALA A 45 7.73 -7.51 16.35
CA ALA A 45 9.12 -7.79 16.68
C ALA A 45 9.41 -7.48 18.16
N PHE A 46 8.96 -6.33 18.67
CA PHE A 46 9.11 -5.98 20.08
C PHE A 46 8.37 -6.94 21.01
N LYS A 47 7.17 -7.39 20.63
CA LYS A 47 6.44 -8.41 21.39
C LYS A 47 7.26 -9.71 21.45
N ALA A 48 7.73 -10.23 20.33
CA ALA A 48 8.52 -11.46 20.28
C ALA A 48 9.82 -11.34 21.09
N MET A 49 10.51 -10.20 21.01
CA MET A 49 11.72 -9.93 21.81
C MET A 49 11.41 -9.90 23.31
N ARG A 50 10.32 -9.24 23.73
CA ARG A 50 9.90 -9.20 25.13
C ARG A 50 9.55 -10.59 25.64
N ASP A 51 8.78 -11.35 24.87
CA ASP A 51 8.40 -12.71 25.23
C ASP A 51 9.65 -13.61 25.34
N ALA A 52 10.60 -13.49 24.40
CA ALA A 52 11.85 -14.24 24.42
C ALA A 52 12.74 -13.87 25.62
N ALA A 53 12.76 -12.60 26.03
CA ALA A 53 13.48 -12.15 27.22
C ALA A 53 12.88 -12.69 28.54
N GLN A 54 11.61 -13.11 28.51
CA GLN A 54 10.90 -13.69 29.66
C GLN A 54 10.87 -15.23 29.62
N ALA A 55 11.42 -15.85 28.59
CA ALA A 55 11.40 -17.30 28.40
C ALA A 55 12.24 -18.01 29.48
N GLY A 56 11.71 -19.12 30.00
CA GLY A 56 12.38 -19.93 31.02
C GLY A 56 13.50 -20.82 30.48
N ASP A 57 13.46 -21.14 29.18
CA ASP A 57 14.48 -21.96 28.52
C ASP A 57 14.58 -21.69 27.01
N VAL A 58 15.60 -22.31 26.38
CA VAL A 58 15.88 -22.18 24.95
C VAL A 58 14.77 -22.77 24.08
N SER A 59 14.08 -23.82 24.54
CA SER A 59 12.98 -24.42 23.79
C SER A 59 11.80 -23.45 23.68
N GLU A 60 11.54 -22.71 24.75
CA GLU A 60 10.53 -21.65 24.77
C GLU A 60 10.90 -20.48 23.85
N VAL A 61 12.16 -20.05 23.82
CA VAL A 61 12.65 -19.05 22.85
C VAL A 61 12.45 -19.52 21.41
N MET A 62 12.77 -20.79 21.11
CA MET A 62 12.61 -21.37 19.77
C MET A 62 11.14 -21.44 19.36
N ARG A 63 10.23 -21.74 20.30
CA ARG A 63 8.78 -21.66 20.06
C ARG A 63 8.36 -20.24 19.72
N ILE A 64 8.78 -19.25 20.50
CA ILE A 64 8.45 -17.82 20.28
C ILE A 64 8.94 -17.35 18.90
N GLN A 65 10.17 -17.69 18.52
CA GLN A 65 10.70 -17.36 17.20
C GLN A 65 9.91 -18.05 16.07
N SER A 66 9.55 -19.32 16.25
CA SER A 66 8.76 -20.08 15.27
C SER A 66 7.36 -19.49 15.08
N ASP A 67 6.70 -19.11 16.18
CA ASP A 67 5.39 -18.46 16.18
C ASP A 67 5.47 -17.10 15.46
N TYR A 68 6.49 -16.29 15.78
CA TYR A 68 6.74 -15.01 15.12
C TYR A 68 6.96 -15.18 13.61
N LEU A 69 7.79 -16.13 13.17
CA LEU A 69 8.04 -16.37 11.75
C LEU A 69 6.78 -16.84 11.00
N ARG A 70 5.97 -17.71 11.61
CA ARG A 70 4.71 -18.15 11.02
C ARG A 70 3.75 -16.98 10.84
N GLU A 71 3.61 -16.16 11.87
CA GLU A 71 2.68 -15.03 11.86
C GLU A 71 3.15 -13.90 10.92
N GLN A 72 4.45 -13.58 10.94
CA GLN A 72 5.06 -12.61 10.02
C GLN A 72 4.98 -13.08 8.56
N GLY A 73 5.15 -14.39 8.31
CA GLY A 73 5.01 -14.99 6.98
C GLY A 73 3.60 -14.81 6.42
N SER A 74 2.57 -15.13 7.21
CA SER A 74 1.17 -14.93 6.82
C SER A 74 0.86 -13.46 6.52
N ARG A 75 1.35 -12.54 7.35
CA ARG A 75 1.12 -11.10 7.18
C ARG A 75 1.84 -10.55 5.94
N SER A 76 3.09 -10.96 5.70
CA SER A 76 3.88 -10.55 4.53
C SER A 76 3.19 -10.88 3.20
N VAL A 77 2.54 -12.05 3.10
CA VAL A 77 1.79 -12.43 1.89
C VAL A 77 0.58 -11.52 1.68
N SER A 78 -0.15 -11.19 2.75
CA SER A 78 -1.30 -10.28 2.68
C SER A 78 -0.86 -8.89 2.20
N GLN A 79 0.22 -8.36 2.76
CA GLN A 79 0.78 -7.06 2.40
C GLN A 79 1.24 -7.01 0.95
N ALA A 80 1.93 -8.07 0.49
CA ALA A 80 2.40 -8.14 -0.88
C ALA A 80 1.24 -8.13 -1.89
N ARG A 81 0.13 -8.81 -1.58
CA ARG A 81 -1.10 -8.76 -2.40
C ARG A 81 -1.69 -7.36 -2.45
N GLU A 82 -1.84 -6.74 -1.28
CA GLU A 82 -2.45 -5.42 -1.15
C GLU A 82 -1.62 -4.32 -1.85
N ILE A 83 -0.29 -4.33 -1.69
CA ILE A 83 0.61 -3.43 -2.41
C ILE A 83 0.54 -3.71 -3.92
N GLY A 84 0.51 -4.99 -4.33
CA GLY A 84 0.37 -5.39 -5.72
C GLY A 84 -0.94 -4.88 -6.35
N GLU A 85 -2.05 -4.95 -5.61
CA GLU A 85 -3.35 -4.43 -6.04
C GLU A 85 -3.35 -2.91 -6.19
N MET A 86 -2.70 -2.19 -5.27
CA MET A 86 -2.53 -0.73 -5.35
C MET A 86 -1.66 -0.30 -6.54
N ILE A 87 -0.56 -1.01 -6.81
CA ILE A 87 0.28 -0.75 -7.98
C ILE A 87 -0.50 -1.06 -9.28
N ALA A 88 -1.25 -2.15 -9.30
CA ALA A 88 -2.05 -2.52 -10.46
C ALA A 88 -3.20 -1.53 -10.70
N SER A 89 -3.85 -1.02 -9.66
CA SER A 89 -4.89 0.01 -9.77
C SER A 89 -4.29 1.32 -10.28
N PHE A 90 -3.11 1.71 -9.80
CA PHE A 90 -2.37 2.84 -10.34
C PHE A 90 -2.10 2.69 -11.84
N GLY A 91 -1.58 1.54 -12.28
CA GLY A 91 -1.32 1.27 -13.69
C GLY A 91 -2.58 1.35 -14.56
N ARG A 92 -3.70 0.79 -14.10
CA ARG A 92 -5.00 0.88 -14.80
C ARG A 92 -5.49 2.32 -14.89
N ASN A 93 -5.42 3.08 -13.80
CA ASN A 93 -5.87 4.48 -13.76
C ASN A 93 -5.01 5.37 -14.67
N ALA A 94 -3.69 5.19 -14.68
CA ALA A 94 -2.80 5.95 -15.56
C ALA A 94 -3.09 5.69 -17.05
N VAL A 95 -3.33 4.42 -17.43
CA VAL A 95 -3.66 4.05 -18.82
C VAL A 95 -5.07 4.50 -19.22
N GLY A 96 -6.06 4.41 -18.32
CA GLY A 96 -7.43 4.89 -18.56
C GLY A 96 -7.49 6.39 -18.81
N GLN A 97 -6.75 7.17 -18.02
CA GLN A 97 -6.66 8.63 -18.18
C GLN A 97 -5.97 9.05 -19.50
N MET A 98 -4.94 8.30 -19.94
CA MET A 98 -4.25 8.58 -21.20
C MET A 98 -5.07 8.18 -22.45
N THR A 99 -5.81 7.07 -22.37
CA THR A 99 -6.54 6.53 -23.54
C THR A 99 -7.98 7.05 -23.66
N GLY A 100 -8.48 7.77 -22.64
CA GLY A 100 -9.85 8.28 -22.61
C GLY A 100 -10.94 7.21 -22.50
N LYS A 101 -10.56 5.95 -22.26
CA LYS A 101 -11.49 4.86 -21.94
C LYS A 101 -11.69 4.84 -20.43
N LYS A 102 -12.91 5.15 -20.00
CA LYS A 102 -13.41 4.90 -18.64
C LYS A 102 -13.36 3.40 -18.32
#